data_AF-A0A212C3X7-F1
#
_entry.id   AF-A0A212C3X7-F1
#
_cell.length_a   1.000
_cell.length_b   1.000
_cell.length_c   1.000
_cell.angle_alpha   90.00
_cell.angle_beta   90.00
_cell.angle_gamma   90.00
#
_symmetry.space_group_name_H-M   'P 1'
#
loop_
_entity.id
_entity.type
_entity.pdbx_description
1 polymer ?
#
loop_
_entity_poly.entity_id
_entity_poly.type
_entity_poly.pdbx_seq_one_letter_code
_entity_poly.pdbx_strand_id
1 'polypeptide(L)'
;VTIRLHILWIGPLTAITVIILLWMEIGISSLAGMALLIIFMLLQSFSGKLFLSLRSKTAAFTDTRLRTMNEVITGIRTIKMYAWEKSFAELITRLRRKEISKILRSSYLDGVNLIFFDTSSKVILFVTFTTYVLLGNLITVKQVFLAITLYQVVKFTGILLFPLAIESVAETVASVRRIK
;
A
#
# COMPACT_ATOMS: atom_id res chain seq x y z
N VAL A 1 -7.77 17.40 0.38
CA VAL A 1 -8.77 16.65 -0.40
C VAL A 1 -8.79 17.07 -1.87
N THR A 2 -8.90 18.37 -2.17
CA THR A 2 -8.91 18.92 -3.54
C THR A 2 -7.73 18.46 -4.41
N ILE A 3 -6.48 18.51 -3.91
CA ILE A 3 -5.32 18.05 -4.68
C ILE A 3 -5.36 16.56 -5.05
N ARG A 4 -5.98 15.72 -4.21
CA ARG A 4 -6.07 14.27 -4.42
C ARG A 4 -7.19 13.90 -5.40
N LEU A 5 -8.21 14.75 -5.56
CA LEU A 5 -9.24 14.56 -6.59
C LEU A 5 -8.66 14.70 -7.99
N HIS A 6 -7.71 15.61 -8.20
CA HIS A 6 -7.07 15.77 -9.51
C HIS A 6 -6.31 14.51 -9.96
N ILE A 7 -5.75 13.77 -9.01
CA ILE A 7 -5.04 12.52 -9.27
C ILE A 7 -5.97 11.45 -9.89
N LEU A 8 -7.27 11.50 -9.60
CA LEU A 8 -8.23 10.49 -10.07
C LEU A 8 -8.37 10.49 -11.60
N TRP A 9 -8.31 11.67 -12.24
CA TRP A 9 -8.36 11.78 -13.70
C TRP A 9 -6.97 11.85 -14.35
N ILE A 10 -5.97 12.42 -13.64
CA ILE A 10 -4.58 12.44 -14.10
C ILE A 10 -4.00 11.02 -14.17
N GLY A 11 -4.35 10.13 -13.22
CA GLY A 11 -3.85 8.75 -13.19
C GLY A 11 -4.14 7.98 -14.49
N PRO A 12 -5.41 7.81 -14.89
CA PRO A 12 -5.78 7.16 -16.15
C PRO A 12 -5.16 7.84 -17.38
N LEU A 13 -5.14 9.18 -17.40
CA LEU A 13 -4.53 9.94 -18.50
C LEU A 13 -3.04 9.62 -18.65
N THR A 14 -2.28 9.65 -17.54
CA THR A 14 -0.86 9.31 -17.55
C THR A 14 -0.60 7.87 -17.98
N ALA A 15 -1.44 6.92 -17.55
CA ALA A 15 -1.33 5.52 -17.96
C ALA A 15 -1.52 5.37 -19.48
N ILE A 16 -2.56 5.99 -20.04
CA ILE A 16 -2.83 5.95 -21.49
C ILE A 16 -1.67 6.57 -22.28
N THR A 17 -1.19 7.75 -21.88
CA THR A 17 -0.07 8.42 -22.56
C THR A 17 1.18 7.55 -22.55
N VAL A 18 1.52 6.93 -21.42
CA VAL A 18 2.71 6.09 -21.32
C VAL A 18 2.57 4.81 -22.16
N ILE A 19 1.39 4.19 -22.18
CA ILE A 19 1.12 3.02 -23.02
C ILE A 19 1.35 3.36 -24.50
N ILE A 20 0.83 4.51 -24.96
CA ILE A 20 1.02 4.98 -26.34
C ILE A 20 2.51 5.19 -26.64
N LEU A 21 3.24 5.88 -25.77
CA LEU A 21 4.66 6.15 -25.97
C LEU A 21 5.52 4.87 -25.96
N LEU A 22 5.23 3.92 -25.06
CA LEU A 22 5.91 2.62 -25.03
C LEU A 22 5.64 1.80 -26.31
N TRP A 23 4.40 1.84 -26.81
CA TRP A 23 4.05 1.17 -28.06
C TRP A 23 4.81 1.76 -29.25
N MET A 24 4.94 3.10 -29.32
CA MET A 24 5.64 3.76 -30.42
C MET A 24 7.15 3.45 -30.46
N GLU A 25 7.83 3.35 -29.31
CA GLU A 25 9.29 3.17 -29.28
C GLU A 25 9.74 1.70 -29.22
N ILE A 26 8.95 0.81 -28.60
CA ILE A 26 9.35 -0.59 -28.30
C ILE A 26 8.45 -1.61 -29.06
N GLY A 27 7.32 -1.17 -29.60
CA GLY A 27 6.41 -1.99 -30.38
C GLY A 27 5.75 -3.10 -29.57
N ILE A 28 5.59 -4.28 -30.18
CA ILE A 28 4.86 -5.43 -29.63
C ILE A 28 5.41 -5.91 -28.28
N SER A 29 6.71 -5.72 -28.03
CA SER A 29 7.38 -6.14 -26.79
C SER A 29 6.85 -5.40 -25.56
N SER A 30 6.29 -4.20 -25.75
CA SER A 30 5.64 -3.43 -24.68
C SER A 30 4.43 -4.13 -24.06
N LEU A 31 3.74 -5.00 -24.80
CA LEU A 31 2.60 -5.79 -24.31
C LEU A 31 2.96 -6.70 -23.14
N ALA A 32 4.12 -7.33 -23.19
CA ALA A 32 4.57 -8.21 -22.11
C ALA A 32 4.76 -7.43 -20.79
N GLY A 33 5.39 -6.26 -20.88
CA GLY A 33 5.56 -5.37 -19.71
C GLY A 33 4.24 -4.77 -19.23
N MET A 34 3.31 -4.44 -20.13
CA MET A 34 1.96 -3.98 -19.77
C MET A 34 1.14 -5.06 -19.06
N ALA A 35 1.19 -6.31 -19.54
CA ALA A 35 0.52 -7.42 -18.90
C ALA A 35 1.04 -7.63 -17.47
N LEU A 36 2.37 -7.59 -17.29
CA LEU A 36 2.99 -7.67 -15.96
C LEU A 36 2.61 -6.50 -15.06
N LEU A 37 2.60 -5.27 -15.57
CA LEU A 37 2.14 -4.09 -14.82
C LEU A 37 0.73 -4.30 -14.26
N ILE A 38 -0.21 -4.78 -15.09
CA ILE A 38 -1.59 -5.03 -14.66
C ILE A 38 -1.64 -6.11 -13.58
N ILE A 39 -0.92 -7.22 -13.77
CA ILE A 39 -0.85 -8.31 -12.78
C ILE A 39 -0.30 -7.79 -11.44
N PHE A 40 0.79 -7.02 -11.48
CA PHE A 40 1.39 -6.43 -10.28
C PHE A 40 0.46 -5.43 -9.60
N MET A 41 -0.26 -4.61 -10.36
CA MET A 41 -1.24 -3.66 -9.83
C MET A 41 -2.40 -4.38 -9.12
N LEU A 42 -2.88 -5.50 -9.66
CA LEU A 42 -3.91 -6.32 -9.01
C LEU A 42 -3.40 -6.96 -7.72
N LEU A 43 -2.19 -7.52 -7.74
CA LEU A 43 -1.59 -8.13 -6.55
C LEU A 43 -1.35 -7.10 -5.44
N GLN A 44 -0.92 -5.89 -5.80
CA GLN A 44 -0.72 -4.80 -4.86
C GLN A 44 -2.06 -4.30 -4.30
N SER A 45 -3.12 -4.27 -5.11
CA SER A 45 -4.47 -3.93 -4.65
C SER A 45 -5.01 -4.96 -3.64
N PHE A 46 -4.76 -6.25 -3.87
CA PHE A 46 -5.12 -7.30 -2.92
C PHE A 46 -4.34 -7.19 -1.61
N SER A 47 -3.03 -6.94 -1.70
CA SER A 47 -2.16 -6.72 -0.54
C SER A 47 -2.59 -5.49 0.28
N GLY A 48 -3.06 -4.43 -0.39
CA GLY A 48 -3.64 -3.26 0.26
C GLY A 48 -4.89 -3.58 1.09
N LYS A 49 -5.79 -4.45 0.60
CA LYS A 49 -6.96 -4.90 1.39
C LYS A 49 -6.55 -5.66 2.64
N LEU A 50 -5.54 -6.53 2.52
CA LEU A 50 -4.99 -7.26 3.65
C LEU A 50 -4.38 -6.31 4.70
N PHE A 51 -3.63 -5.31 4.24
CA PHE A 51 -3.06 -4.27 5.09
C PHE A 51 -4.14 -3.51 5.87
N LEU A 52 -5.20 -3.06 5.20
CA LEU A 52 -6.34 -2.39 5.84
C LEU A 52 -7.02 -3.27 6.89
N SER A 53 -7.22 -4.56 6.61
CA SER A 53 -7.79 -5.51 7.57
C SER A 53 -6.93 -5.65 8.83
N LEU A 54 -5.61 -5.71 8.67
CA LEU A 54 -4.68 -5.82 9.80
C LEU A 54 -4.61 -4.53 10.59
N ARG A 55 -4.61 -3.37 9.93
CA ARG A 55 -4.66 -2.07 10.59
C ARG A 55 -5.92 -1.92 11.44
N SER A 56 -7.08 -2.36 10.93
CA SER A 56 -8.34 -2.38 11.70
C SER A 56 -8.25 -3.30 12.93
N LYS A 57 -7.68 -4.51 12.78
CA LYS A 57 -7.47 -5.43 13.91
C LYS A 57 -6.53 -4.83 14.96
N THR A 58 -5.45 -4.19 14.54
CA THR A 58 -4.51 -3.50 15.44
C THR A 58 -5.22 -2.40 16.22
N ALA A 59 -6.01 -1.57 15.55
CA ALA A 59 -6.80 -0.52 16.19
C ALA A 59 -7.73 -1.07 17.29
N ALA A 60 -8.44 -2.18 17.01
CA ALA A 60 -9.32 -2.81 18.01
C ALA A 60 -8.58 -3.29 19.27
N PHE A 61 -7.36 -3.82 19.13
CA PHE A 61 -6.52 -4.18 20.29
C PHE A 61 -6.04 -2.95 21.06
N THR A 62 -5.65 -1.89 20.35
CA THR A 62 -5.26 -0.62 20.96
C THR A 62 -6.42 0.01 21.74
N ASP A 63 -7.63 0.01 21.20
CA ASP A 63 -8.84 0.51 21.86
C ASP A 63 -9.16 -0.29 23.13
N THR A 64 -9.05 -1.61 23.06
CA THR A 64 -9.25 -2.49 24.23
C THR A 64 -8.24 -2.16 25.34
N ARG A 65 -6.96 -2.00 24.99
CA ARG A 65 -5.91 -1.62 25.96
C ARG A 65 -6.20 -0.26 26.58
N LEU A 66 -6.55 0.75 25.75
CA LEU A 66 -6.84 2.11 26.22
C LEU A 66 -8.04 2.11 27.16
N ARG A 67 -9.10 1.37 26.84
CA ARG A 67 -10.27 1.21 27.71
C ARG A 67 -9.90 0.59 29.05
N THR A 68 -9.19 -0.55 29.06
CA THR A 68 -8.78 -1.20 30.32
C THR A 68 -7.86 -0.30 31.14
N MET A 69 -6.97 0.45 30.50
CA MET A 69 -6.10 1.42 31.18
C MET A 69 -6.93 2.56 31.81
N ASN A 70 -7.96 3.04 31.12
CA ASN A 70 -8.86 4.06 31.65
C ASN A 70 -9.67 3.56 32.87
N GLU A 71 -10.16 2.32 32.82
CA GLU A 71 -10.84 1.66 33.94
C GLU A 71 -9.91 1.53 35.16
N VAL A 72 -8.64 1.16 34.95
CA VAL A 72 -7.61 1.08 36.01
C VAL A 72 -7.33 2.43 36.66
N ILE A 73 -7.20 3.50 35.86
CA ILE A 73 -6.95 4.85 36.37
C ILE A 73 -8.14 5.33 37.21
N THR A 74 -9.36 5.11 36.72
CA THR A 74 -10.60 5.47 37.42
C THR A 74 -10.75 4.72 38.74
N GLY A 75 -10.35 3.44 38.79
CA GLY A 75 -10.44 2.55 39.96
C GLY A 75 -9.19 2.51 40.87
N ILE A 76 -8.22 3.41 40.71
CA ILE A 76 -6.89 3.26 41.30
C ILE A 76 -6.88 3.14 42.83
N ARG A 77 -7.79 3.85 43.52
CA ARG A 77 -7.89 3.83 44.99
C ARG A 77 -8.23 2.43 45.52
N THR A 78 -9.19 1.76 44.87
CA THR A 78 -9.60 0.39 45.22
C THR A 78 -8.48 -0.60 44.95
N ILE A 79 -7.79 -0.46 43.81
CA ILE A 79 -6.67 -1.33 43.44
C ILE A 79 -5.54 -1.26 44.49
N LYS A 80 -5.21 -0.05 44.97
CA LYS A 80 -4.22 0.13 46.04
C LYS A 80 -4.68 -0.42 47.38
N MET A 81 -5.94 -0.21 47.75
CA MET A 81 -6.51 -0.72 48.99
C MET A 81 -6.42 -2.25 49.11
N TYR A 82 -6.58 -2.97 47.99
CA TYR A 82 -6.48 -4.43 47.93
C TYR A 82 -5.10 -4.94 47.44
N ALA A 83 -4.12 -4.07 47.25
CA ALA A 83 -2.79 -4.40 46.71
C ALA A 83 -2.83 -5.20 45.38
N TRP A 84 -3.83 -4.97 44.53
CA TRP A 84 -4.01 -5.66 43.23
C TRP A 84 -3.12 -5.14 42.09
N GLU A 85 -2.18 -4.24 42.39
CA GLU A 85 -1.34 -3.56 41.38
C GLU A 85 -0.61 -4.56 40.47
N LYS A 86 -0.03 -5.62 41.03
CA LYS A 86 0.71 -6.65 40.26
C LYS A 86 -0.21 -7.40 39.28
N SER A 87 -1.38 -7.82 39.74
CA SER A 87 -2.35 -8.53 38.90
C SER A 87 -2.84 -7.68 37.72
N PHE A 88 -3.12 -6.40 37.96
CA PHE A 88 -3.49 -5.47 36.88
C PHE A 88 -2.32 -5.15 35.94
N ALA A 89 -1.09 -5.04 36.45
CA ALA A 89 0.11 -4.86 35.62
C ALA A 89 0.34 -6.07 34.69
N GLU A 90 0.14 -7.30 35.17
CA GLU A 90 0.21 -8.51 34.34
C GLU A 90 -0.88 -8.54 33.27
N LEU A 91 -2.11 -8.15 33.62
CA LEU A 91 -3.23 -8.04 32.67
C LEU A 91 -2.90 -7.08 31.52
N ILE A 92 -2.42 -5.87 31.84
CA ILE A 92 -2.05 -4.85 30.84
C ILE A 92 -0.87 -5.35 29.99
N THR A 93 0.14 -5.97 30.60
CA THR A 93 1.28 -6.55 29.88
C THR A 93 0.85 -7.64 28.91
N ARG A 94 -0.13 -8.48 29.28
CA ARG A 94 -0.72 -9.50 28.39
C ARG A 94 -1.46 -8.87 27.21
N LEU A 95 -2.24 -7.81 27.43
CA LEU A 95 -2.89 -7.05 26.36
C LEU A 95 -1.85 -6.42 25.42
N ARG A 96 -0.80 -5.80 25.98
CA ARG A 96 0.30 -5.20 25.21
C ARG A 96 1.04 -6.21 24.35
N ARG A 97 1.30 -7.42 24.85
CA ARG A 97 1.90 -8.51 24.04
C ARG A 97 1.04 -8.89 22.84
N LYS A 98 -0.29 -8.98 23.02
CA LYS A 98 -1.21 -9.27 21.91
C LYS A 98 -1.22 -8.15 20.86
N GLU A 99 -1.25 -6.89 21.31
CA GLU A 99 -1.16 -5.71 20.44
C GLU A 99 0.15 -5.70 19.64
N ILE A 100 1.30 -5.84 20.30
CA ILE A 100 2.62 -5.86 19.66
C ILE A 100 2.73 -6.98 18.63
N SER A 101 2.20 -8.18 18.91
CA SER A 101 2.20 -9.28 17.95
C SER A 101 1.46 -8.93 16.66
N LYS A 102 0.35 -8.16 16.74
CA LYS A 102 -0.39 -7.70 15.55
C LYS A 102 0.32 -6.56 14.83
N ILE A 103 0.90 -5.61 15.58
CA ILE A 103 1.72 -4.55 15.02
C ILE A 103 2.89 -5.15 14.23
N LEU A 104 3.63 -6.09 14.80
CA LEU A 104 4.74 -6.76 14.12
C LEU A 104 4.31 -7.43 12.81
N ARG A 105 3.18 -8.15 12.80
CA ARG A 105 2.65 -8.75 11.56
C ARG A 105 2.32 -7.71 10.51
N SER A 106 1.76 -6.56 10.91
CA SER A 106 1.52 -5.44 10.00
C SER A 106 2.83 -4.91 9.43
N SER A 107 3.83 -4.66 10.29
CA SER A 107 5.14 -4.17 9.86
C SER A 107 5.88 -5.13 8.93
N TYR A 108 5.77 -6.44 9.14
CA TYR A 108 6.33 -7.43 8.21
C TYR A 108 5.67 -7.35 6.84
N LEU A 109 4.34 -7.20 6.79
CA LEU A 109 3.63 -7.08 5.52
C LEU A 109 3.93 -5.75 4.82
N ASP A 110 4.14 -4.67 5.56
CA ASP A 110 4.62 -3.39 5.00
C ASP A 110 6.00 -3.55 4.37
N GLY A 111 6.93 -4.22 5.07
CA GLY A 111 8.26 -4.52 4.55
C GLY A 111 8.20 -5.36 3.27
N VAL A 112 7.38 -6.42 3.26
CA VAL A 112 7.19 -7.26 2.07
C VAL A 112 6.60 -6.46 0.91
N ASN A 113 5.60 -5.60 1.15
CA ASN A 113 5.01 -4.74 0.12
C ASN A 113 6.04 -3.77 -0.48
N LEU A 114 6.93 -3.19 0.35
CA LEU A 114 7.97 -2.28 -0.11
C LEU A 114 8.99 -3.00 -1.00
N ILE A 115 9.45 -4.19 -0.58
CA ILE A 115 10.37 -5.03 -1.37
C ILE A 115 9.72 -5.44 -2.68
N PHE A 116 8.45 -5.85 -2.63
CA PHE A 116 7.68 -6.24 -3.81
C PHE A 116 7.52 -5.08 -4.79
N PHE A 117 7.24 -3.88 -4.28
CA PHE A 117 7.14 -2.67 -5.09
C PHE A 117 8.45 -2.38 -5.81
N ASP A 118 9.60 -2.42 -5.15
CA ASP A 118 10.89 -2.16 -5.79
C ASP A 118 11.31 -3.26 -6.78
N THR A 119 11.06 -4.52 -6.43
CA THR A 119 11.41 -5.69 -7.26
C THR A 119 10.56 -5.76 -8.53
N SER A 120 9.26 -5.46 -8.45
CA SER A 120 8.35 -5.51 -9.60
C SER A 120 8.82 -4.65 -10.77
N SER A 121 9.35 -3.46 -10.52
CA SER A 121 9.93 -2.59 -11.57
C SER A 121 11.06 -3.27 -12.33
N LYS A 122 11.94 -3.96 -11.62
CA LYS A 122 13.11 -4.62 -12.22
C LYS A 122 12.66 -5.81 -13.05
N VAL A 123 11.68 -6.57 -12.55
CA VAL A 123 11.10 -7.72 -13.27
C VAL A 123 10.39 -7.27 -14.55
N ILE A 124 9.58 -6.20 -14.50
CA ILE A 124 8.89 -5.66 -15.68
C ILE A 124 9.90 -5.26 -16.76
N LEU A 125 10.92 -4.49 -16.38
CA LEU A 125 11.96 -4.05 -17.32
C LEU A 125 12.72 -5.24 -17.91
N PHE A 126 13.12 -6.19 -17.08
CA PHE A 126 13.82 -7.39 -17.52
C PHE A 126 13.01 -8.17 -18.56
N VAL A 127 11.72 -8.39 -18.31
CA VAL A 127 10.85 -9.12 -19.25
C VAL A 127 10.65 -8.33 -20.55
N THR A 128 10.41 -7.02 -20.47
CA THR A 128 10.24 -6.17 -21.66
C THR A 128 11.48 -6.17 -22.56
N PHE A 129 12.69 -6.06 -22.00
CA PHE A 129 13.90 -6.12 -22.82
C PHE A 129 14.21 -7.53 -23.33
N THR A 130 13.92 -8.55 -22.52
CA THR A 130 14.08 -9.94 -22.96
C THR A 130 13.19 -10.24 -24.17
N THR A 131 11.92 -9.85 -24.13
CA THR A 131 11.02 -10.00 -25.28
C THR A 131 11.50 -9.17 -26.48
N TYR A 132 11.97 -7.94 -26.25
CA TYR A 132 12.50 -7.08 -27.31
C TYR A 132 13.69 -7.71 -28.07
N VAL A 133 14.61 -8.36 -27.35
CA VAL A 133 15.75 -9.08 -27.94
C VAL A 133 15.32 -10.35 -28.65
N LEU A 134 14.37 -11.10 -28.07
CA LEU A 134 13.80 -12.31 -28.69
C LEU A 134 13.13 -12.02 -30.03
N LEU A 135 12.56 -10.82 -30.20
CA LEU A 135 11.99 -10.32 -31.45
C LEU A 135 13.06 -9.89 -32.48
N GLY A 136 14.35 -10.05 -32.18
CA GLY A 136 15.47 -9.76 -33.09
C GLY A 136 15.85 -8.28 -33.17
N ASN A 137 15.35 -7.43 -32.28
CA ASN A 137 15.65 -6.01 -32.30
C ASN A 137 16.95 -5.68 -31.55
N LEU A 138 17.68 -4.66 -32.02
CA LEU A 138 18.88 -4.14 -31.36
C LEU A 138 18.50 -3.12 -30.29
N ILE A 139 18.92 -3.38 -29.05
CA ILE A 139 18.68 -2.46 -27.93
C ILE A 139 19.54 -1.21 -28.08
N THR A 140 18.91 -0.04 -28.22
CA THR A 140 19.60 1.26 -28.18
C THR A 140 19.49 1.89 -26.79
N VAL A 141 20.54 2.59 -26.33
CA VAL A 141 20.57 3.28 -25.02
C VAL A 141 19.37 4.22 -24.83
N LYS A 142 18.97 4.95 -25.88
CA LYS A 142 17.79 5.82 -25.89
C LYS A 142 16.52 5.05 -25.44
N GLN A 143 16.28 3.88 -26.03
CA GLN A 143 15.08 3.08 -25.76
C GLN A 143 15.10 2.54 -24.34
N VAL A 144 16.27 2.14 -23.85
CA VAL A 144 16.41 1.64 -22.48
C VAL A 144 16.03 2.70 -21.46
N PHE A 145 16.63 3.90 -21.59
CA PHE A 145 16.36 5.00 -20.68
C PHE A 145 14.89 5.46 -20.74
N LEU A 146 14.33 5.53 -21.96
CA LEU A 146 12.92 5.88 -22.16
C LEU A 146 11.99 4.85 -21.52
N ALA A 147 12.23 3.55 -21.68
CA ALA A 147 11.42 2.52 -21.05
C ALA A 147 11.47 2.61 -19.51
N ILE A 148 12.68 2.73 -18.93
CA ILE A 148 12.88 2.82 -17.48
C ILE A 148 12.08 3.98 -16.90
N THR A 149 12.21 5.16 -17.49
CA THR A 149 11.54 6.38 -17.02
C THR A 149 10.02 6.26 -17.15
N LEU A 150 9.52 5.79 -18.29
CA LEU A 150 8.08 5.62 -18.52
C LEU A 150 7.45 4.60 -17.56
N TYR A 151 8.07 3.44 -17.37
CA TYR A 151 7.59 2.44 -16.41
C TYR A 151 7.61 2.98 -14.98
N GLN A 152 8.62 3.76 -14.60
CA GLN A 152 8.70 4.37 -13.27
C GLN A 152 7.57 5.38 -13.05
N VAL A 153 7.24 6.20 -14.05
CA VAL A 153 6.14 7.18 -13.99
C VAL A 153 4.80 6.48 -13.80
N VAL A 154 4.47 5.48 -14.63
CA VAL A 154 3.19 4.73 -14.51
C VAL A 154 3.09 4.03 -13.17
N LYS A 155 4.19 3.46 -12.68
CA LYS A 155 4.18 2.78 -11.40
C LYS A 155 3.92 3.77 -10.26
N PHE A 156 4.56 4.93 -10.29
CA PHE A 156 4.34 5.97 -9.29
C PHE A 156 2.90 6.50 -9.31
N THR A 157 2.35 6.82 -10.48
CA THR A 157 0.98 7.34 -10.59
C THR A 157 -0.06 6.26 -10.30
N GLY A 158 0.09 5.07 -10.87
CA GLY A 158 -0.89 3.99 -10.80
C GLY A 158 -0.90 3.23 -9.47
N ILE A 159 0.27 3.01 -8.85
CA ILE A 159 0.36 2.19 -7.62
C ILE A 159 0.34 3.05 -6.35
N LEU A 160 0.98 4.22 -6.36
CA LEU A 160 1.09 5.04 -5.14
C LEU A 160 0.00 6.10 -5.07
N LEU A 161 -0.13 6.92 -6.12
CA LEU A 161 -1.03 8.07 -6.07
C LEU A 161 -2.51 7.67 -6.21
N PHE A 162 -2.81 6.67 -7.05
CA PHE A 162 -4.19 6.26 -7.33
C PHE A 162 -4.93 5.69 -6.10
N PRO A 163 -4.37 4.78 -5.28
CA PRO A 163 -5.04 4.31 -4.07
C PRO A 163 -5.26 5.42 -3.04
N LEU A 164 -4.30 6.32 -2.87
CA LEU A 164 -4.41 7.48 -1.98
C LEU A 164 -5.56 8.41 -2.40
N ALA A 165 -5.76 8.59 -3.71
CA ALA A 165 -6.89 9.34 -4.23
C ALA A 165 -8.22 8.65 -3.90
N ILE A 166 -8.32 7.33 -4.12
CA ILE A 166 -9.52 6.54 -3.79
C ILE A 166 -9.86 6.60 -2.30
N GLU A 167 -8.87 6.40 -1.43
CA GLU A 167 -9.06 6.46 0.03
C GLU A 167 -9.62 7.82 0.46
N SER A 168 -9.07 8.90 -0.09
CA SER A 168 -9.50 10.26 0.21
C SER A 168 -10.91 10.56 -0.28
N VAL A 169 -11.29 10.02 -1.44
CA VAL A 169 -12.67 10.12 -1.96
C VAL A 169 -13.62 9.34 -1.05
N ALA A 170 -13.25 8.12 -0.64
CA ALA A 170 -14.06 7.30 0.25
C ALA A 170 -14.30 7.98 1.61
N GLU A 171 -13.25 8.56 2.21
CA GLU A 171 -13.36 9.35 3.44
C GLU A 171 -14.26 10.58 3.27
N THR A 172 -14.13 11.29 2.14
CA THR A 172 -14.95 12.47 1.85
C THR A 172 -16.43 12.08 1.70
N VAL A 173 -16.73 11.01 0.95
CA VAL A 173 -18.09 10.51 0.76
C VAL A 173 -18.71 10.07 2.10
N ALA A 174 -17.96 9.33 2.92
CA ALA A 174 -18.42 8.93 4.26
C ALA A 174 -18.69 10.14 5.17
N SER A 175 -17.86 11.19 5.08
CA SER A 175 -18.02 12.42 5.85
C SER A 175 -19.25 13.21 5.41
N VAL A 176 -19.47 13.37 4.10
CA VAL A 176 -20.67 14.04 3.56
C VAL A 176 -21.94 13.30 3.98
N ARG A 177 -21.94 11.96 3.96
CA ARG A 177 -23.08 11.15 4.41
C ARG A 177 -23.37 11.25 5.91
N ARG A 178 -22.41 11.66 6.75
CA ARG A 178 -22.64 11.89 8.19
C ARG A 178 -23.25 13.26 8.48
N ILE A 179 -23.00 14.24 7.62
CA ILE A 179 -23.49 15.62 7.78
C ILE A 179 -24.92 15.76 7.24
N LYS A 180 -25.25 14.99 6.19
CA LYS A 180 -26.57 14.94 5.57
C LYS A 180 -27.49 13.94 6.27
#